data_AF-A0A117LDB3-F1
#
_entry.id   AF-A0A117LDB3-F1
#
_cell.length_a   1.000
_cell.length_b   1.000
_cell.length_c   1.000
_cell.angle_alpha   90.00
_cell.angle_beta   90.00
_cell.angle_gamma   90.00
#
_symmetry.space_group_name_H-M   'P 1'
#
loop_
_entity.id
_entity.type
_entity.pdbx_description
1 polymer ?
#
loop_
_entity_poly.entity_id
_entity_poly.type
_entity_poly.pdbx_seq_one_letter_code
_entity_poly.pdbx_strand_id
1 'polypeptide(L)'
;WAKDNLLAEGYDAFKIWVTGNTVIDALLWGIERVKSPSLPELKQIPESDRILLLTAHRRESWGEPLYAICRALRQILAEESGLWAVIPVHKNPAVREIMAKELYGISKVILCEPLDYPDFIWAMKRSTLILSDSGGIQEEATAIKKPVLVLREVTERPEALNSGTAILVGHDTEKIVEESLRLLRSNEAYEELVERSGYPFGTGDAAKKIVAAIKEAAQKGYLRDVLGGGIK
;
A
#
# COMPACT_ATOMS: atom_id res chain seq x y z
N TRP A 1 1.87 17.24 -6.33
CA TRP A 1 0.83 17.78 -5.44
C TRP A 1 1.40 18.34 -4.15
N ALA A 2 2.16 17.59 -3.35
CA ALA A 2 2.67 18.11 -2.07
C ALA A 2 3.44 19.45 -2.19
N LYS A 3 4.31 19.59 -3.20
CA LYS A 3 4.98 20.86 -3.50
C LYS A 3 3.99 21.98 -3.85
N ASP A 4 3.01 21.69 -4.68
CA ASP A 4 2.03 22.68 -5.16
C ASP A 4 1.14 23.17 -4.01
N ASN A 5 0.80 22.29 -3.07
CA ASN A 5 0.09 22.66 -1.85
C ASN A 5 0.91 23.63 -0.99
N LEU A 6 2.20 23.36 -0.77
CA LEU A 6 3.09 24.26 -0.03
C LEU A 6 3.23 25.62 -0.74
N LEU A 7 3.32 25.63 -2.07
CA LEU A 7 3.33 26.88 -2.83
C LEU A 7 2.02 27.66 -2.68
N ALA A 8 0.87 26.98 -2.71
CA ALA A 8 -0.44 27.59 -2.51
C ALA A 8 -0.64 28.14 -1.09
N GLU A 9 0.02 27.55 -0.09
CA GLU A 9 0.06 28.03 1.29
C GLU A 9 1.06 29.19 1.50
N GLY A 10 1.79 29.59 0.45
CA GLY A 10 2.70 30.75 0.48
C GLY A 10 4.13 30.44 0.93
N TYR A 11 4.52 29.16 1.00
CA TYR A 11 5.91 28.78 1.26
C TYR A 11 6.81 29.13 0.05
N ASP A 12 8.01 29.60 0.35
CA ASP A 12 9.01 29.96 -0.66
C ASP A 12 9.45 28.74 -1.48
N ALA A 13 9.32 28.82 -2.81
CA ALA A 13 9.73 27.78 -3.75
C ALA A 13 11.20 27.36 -3.59
N PHE A 14 12.09 28.27 -3.19
CA PHE A 14 13.51 27.96 -2.97
C PHE A 14 13.77 27.14 -1.70
N LYS A 15 12.75 26.99 -0.85
CA LYS A 15 12.79 26.18 0.38
C LYS A 15 12.04 24.85 0.23
N ILE A 16 11.63 24.47 -0.98
CA ILE A 16 10.87 23.24 -1.25
C ILE A 16 11.62 22.34 -2.22
N TRP A 17 11.96 21.13 -1.76
CA TRP A 17 12.56 20.08 -2.57
C TRP A 17 11.61 18.89 -2.72
N VAL A 18 11.43 18.40 -3.94
CA VAL A 18 10.67 17.16 -4.20
C VAL A 18 11.65 16.00 -4.18
N THR A 19 11.62 15.21 -3.11
CA THR A 19 12.58 14.12 -2.89
C THR A 19 12.00 12.75 -3.26
N GLY A 20 10.68 12.62 -3.29
CA GLY A 20 10.00 11.33 -3.14
C GLY A 20 9.86 10.95 -1.67
N ASN A 21 9.18 9.85 -1.38
CA ASN A 21 8.94 9.34 -0.04
C ASN A 21 10.01 8.32 0.34
N THR A 22 10.63 8.51 1.51
CA THR A 22 11.65 7.61 2.08
C THR A 22 11.13 6.21 2.40
N VAL A 23 9.81 6.01 2.47
CA VAL A 23 9.22 4.67 2.59
C VAL A 23 9.58 3.80 1.38
N ILE A 24 9.74 4.39 0.19
CA ILE A 24 10.16 3.65 -1.01
C ILE A 24 11.61 3.20 -0.89
N ASP A 25 12.51 4.04 -0.34
CA ASP A 25 13.89 3.66 -0.05
C ASP A 25 13.92 2.44 0.90
N ALA A 26 13.13 2.48 1.98
CA ALA A 26 13.05 1.39 2.95
C ALA A 26 12.46 0.11 2.34
N LEU A 27 11.40 0.22 1.53
CA LEU A 27 10.77 -0.89 0.83
C LEU A 27 11.73 -1.59 -0.11
N LEU A 28 12.40 -0.85 -1.01
CA LEU A 28 13.33 -1.43 -1.97
C LEU A 28 14.52 -2.09 -1.26
N TRP A 29 15.05 -1.45 -0.22
CA TRP A 29 16.09 -2.03 0.63
C TRP A 29 15.63 -3.33 1.30
N GLY A 30 14.38 -3.39 1.77
CA GLY A 30 13.79 -4.57 2.39
C GLY A 30 13.56 -5.71 1.40
N ILE A 31 13.03 -5.42 0.22
CA ILE A 31 12.72 -6.41 -0.84
C ILE A 31 13.93 -7.21 -1.32
N GLU A 32 15.11 -6.59 -1.29
CA GLU A 32 16.37 -7.26 -1.60
C GLU A 32 16.77 -8.31 -0.55
N ARG A 33 16.41 -8.05 0.72
CA ARG A 33 16.87 -8.82 1.90
C ARG A 33 15.86 -9.85 2.37
N VAL A 34 14.58 -9.55 2.26
CA VAL A 34 13.50 -10.43 2.68
C VAL A 34 13.29 -11.50 1.60
N LYS A 35 13.62 -12.75 1.93
CA LYS A 35 13.47 -13.91 1.02
C LYS A 35 12.30 -14.83 1.40
N SER A 36 12.04 -14.97 2.69
CA SER A 36 10.97 -15.80 3.24
C SER A 36 10.34 -15.08 4.43
N PRO A 37 9.06 -15.36 4.72
CA PRO A 37 8.41 -14.78 5.89
C PRO A 37 8.92 -15.49 7.16
N SER A 38 8.85 -14.81 8.30
CA SER A 38 9.15 -15.39 9.60
C SER A 38 7.98 -16.27 10.08
N LEU A 39 6.75 -15.81 9.84
CA LEU A 39 5.52 -16.50 10.24
C LEU A 39 5.31 -17.85 9.52
N PRO A 40 5.16 -18.96 10.26
CA PRO A 40 4.90 -20.28 9.70
C PRO A 40 3.63 -20.36 8.83
N GLU A 41 2.57 -19.65 9.20
CA GLU A 41 1.29 -19.63 8.50
C GLU A 41 1.43 -19.10 7.08
N LEU A 42 2.40 -18.21 6.82
CA LEU A 42 2.65 -17.68 5.49
C LEU A 42 3.46 -18.65 4.62
N LYS A 43 4.26 -19.54 5.24
CA LYS A 43 5.09 -20.54 4.53
C LYS A 43 4.30 -21.70 3.96
N GLN A 44 3.05 -21.90 4.41
CA GLN A 44 2.20 -22.98 3.92
C GLN A 44 1.61 -22.68 2.53
N ILE A 45 1.68 -21.43 2.07
CA ILE A 45 1.14 -21.02 0.77
C ILE A 45 2.06 -21.61 -0.33
N PRO A 46 1.53 -22.45 -1.24
CA PRO A 46 2.34 -23.02 -2.31
C PRO A 46 2.92 -21.94 -3.23
N GLU A 47 4.12 -22.16 -3.76
CA GLU A 47 4.76 -21.22 -4.69
C GLU A 47 3.98 -21.04 -6.00
N SER A 48 3.18 -22.03 -6.40
CA SER A 48 2.30 -21.96 -7.57
C SER A 48 1.06 -21.09 -7.34
N ASP A 49 0.66 -20.89 -6.09
CA ASP A 49 -0.59 -20.21 -5.76
C ASP A 49 -0.37 -18.69 -5.72
N ARG A 50 -1.44 -17.96 -6.04
CA ARG A 50 -1.47 -16.49 -5.99
C ARG A 50 -1.86 -16.05 -4.60
N ILE A 51 -1.43 -14.84 -4.22
CA ILE A 51 -1.80 -14.20 -2.95
C ILE A 51 -2.61 -12.94 -3.23
N LEU A 52 -3.71 -12.78 -2.49
CA LEU A 52 -4.41 -11.52 -2.28
C LEU A 52 -4.12 -11.07 -0.85
N LEU A 53 -3.48 -9.90 -0.69
CA LEU A 53 -3.27 -9.29 0.62
C LEU A 53 -4.43 -8.33 0.91
N LEU A 54 -5.12 -8.53 2.03
CA LEU A 54 -6.19 -7.65 2.47
C LEU A 54 -5.83 -7.00 3.80
N THR A 55 -5.89 -5.67 3.85
CA THR A 55 -5.75 -4.89 5.09
C THR A 55 -6.92 -3.91 5.22
N ALA A 56 -7.64 -3.97 6.34
CA ALA A 56 -8.68 -3.01 6.68
C ALA A 56 -8.51 -2.57 8.14
N HIS A 57 -8.17 -1.31 8.37
CA HIS A 57 -7.84 -0.76 9.69
C HIS A 57 -8.37 0.67 9.92
N ARG A 58 -8.79 1.39 8.88
CA ARG A 58 -9.44 2.69 9.00
C ARG A 58 -10.80 2.53 9.65
N ARG A 59 -11.16 3.51 10.49
CA ARG A 59 -12.46 3.52 11.18
C ARG A 59 -13.64 3.57 10.22
N GLU A 60 -13.47 4.24 9.08
CA GLU A 60 -14.50 4.31 8.02
C GLU A 60 -14.82 2.94 7.41
N SER A 61 -13.90 1.98 7.50
CA SER A 61 -14.09 0.62 7.01
C SER A 61 -14.67 -0.32 8.07
N TRP A 62 -15.01 0.14 9.28
CA TRP A 62 -15.55 -0.73 10.34
C TRP A 62 -17.08 -0.87 10.24
N GLY A 63 -17.61 -2.01 10.69
CA GLY A 63 -19.05 -2.29 10.66
C GLY A 63 -19.50 -2.80 9.29
N GLU A 64 -20.58 -2.23 8.73
CA GLU A 64 -21.14 -2.67 7.44
C GLU A 64 -20.14 -2.64 6.28
N PRO A 65 -19.28 -1.62 6.13
CA PRO A 65 -18.21 -1.64 5.14
C PRO A 65 -17.29 -2.87 5.24
N LEU A 66 -16.96 -3.30 6.46
CA LEU A 66 -16.13 -4.50 6.68
C LEU A 66 -16.87 -5.77 6.27
N TYR A 67 -18.16 -5.87 6.59
CA TYR A 67 -19.00 -6.97 6.13
C TYR A 67 -19.05 -7.02 4.60
N ALA A 68 -19.19 -5.88 3.92
CA ALA A 68 -19.17 -5.79 2.47
C ALA A 68 -17.84 -6.25 1.85
N ILE A 69 -16.71 -5.86 2.46
CA ILE A 69 -15.36 -6.32 2.07
C ILE A 69 -15.23 -7.84 2.28
N CYS A 70 -15.69 -8.39 3.40
CA CYS A 70 -15.66 -9.82 3.67
C CYS A 70 -16.54 -10.60 2.68
N ARG A 71 -17.73 -10.10 2.34
CA ARG A 71 -18.61 -10.69 1.32
C ARG A 71 -17.92 -10.74 -0.05
N ALA A 72 -17.28 -9.65 -0.45
CA ALA A 72 -16.53 -9.59 -1.70
C ALA A 72 -15.40 -10.61 -1.73
N LEU A 73 -14.60 -10.67 -0.66
CA LEU A 73 -13.49 -11.63 -0.56
C LEU A 73 -13.97 -13.09 -0.67
N ARG A 74 -15.09 -13.44 -0.03
CA ARG A 74 -15.67 -14.78 -0.12
C ARG A 74 -16.06 -15.14 -1.55
N GLN A 75 -16.66 -14.21 -2.29
CA GLN A 75 -17.01 -14.43 -3.70
C GLN A 75 -15.77 -14.62 -4.56
N ILE A 76 -14.75 -13.76 -4.39
CA ILE A 76 -13.48 -13.86 -5.11
C ILE A 76 -12.81 -15.23 -4.85
N LEU A 77 -12.74 -15.66 -3.58
CA LEU A 77 -12.10 -16.94 -3.23
C LEU A 77 -12.90 -18.16 -3.70
N ALA A 78 -14.23 -18.07 -3.79
CA ALA A 78 -15.06 -19.12 -4.35
C ALA A 78 -14.81 -19.31 -5.86
N GLU A 79 -14.46 -18.21 -6.54
CA GLU A 79 -14.19 -18.17 -7.97
C GLU A 79 -12.74 -18.46 -8.34
N GLU A 80 -11.78 -18.23 -7.44
CA GLU A 80 -10.35 -18.32 -7.70
C GLU A 80 -9.69 -19.42 -6.86
N SER A 81 -9.81 -20.67 -7.31
CA SER A 81 -9.34 -21.86 -6.57
C SER A 81 -7.84 -21.86 -6.27
N GLY A 82 -7.02 -21.14 -7.04
CA GLY A 82 -5.57 -20.97 -6.85
C GLY A 82 -5.15 -19.73 -6.06
N LEU A 83 -6.08 -19.07 -5.36
CA LEU A 83 -5.85 -17.83 -4.64
C LEU A 83 -5.90 -18.03 -3.12
N TRP A 84 -4.91 -17.50 -2.42
CA TRP A 84 -4.89 -17.38 -0.96
C TRP A 84 -5.15 -15.95 -0.54
N ALA A 85 -5.95 -15.76 0.50
CA ALA A 85 -6.09 -14.47 1.17
C ALA A 85 -5.21 -14.43 2.42
N VAL A 86 -4.32 -13.43 2.49
CA VAL A 86 -3.54 -13.13 3.69
C VAL A 86 -4.12 -11.86 4.33
N ILE A 87 -4.52 -11.96 5.59
CA ILE A 87 -5.24 -10.89 6.30
C ILE A 87 -4.59 -10.67 7.68
N PRO A 88 -3.70 -9.68 7.79
CA PRO A 88 -3.20 -9.21 9.08
C PRO A 88 -4.33 -8.48 9.81
N VAL A 89 -4.95 -9.15 10.79
CA VAL A 89 -6.18 -8.65 11.41
C VAL A 89 -5.85 -7.55 12.42
N HIS A 90 -6.46 -6.38 12.24
CA HIS A 90 -6.30 -5.24 13.13
C HIS A 90 -6.59 -5.62 14.60
N LYS A 91 -5.94 -4.94 15.56
CA LYS A 91 -6.07 -5.28 17.00
C LYS A 91 -7.43 -4.94 17.61
N ASN A 92 -8.24 -4.12 16.93
CA ASN A 92 -9.55 -3.74 17.44
C ASN A 92 -10.46 -4.98 17.54
N PRO A 93 -11.06 -5.27 18.72
CA PRO A 93 -11.94 -6.42 18.91
C PRO A 93 -13.12 -6.50 17.93
N ALA A 94 -13.75 -5.38 17.59
CA ALA A 94 -14.88 -5.35 16.66
C ALA A 94 -14.47 -5.78 15.24
N VAL A 95 -13.27 -5.38 14.79
CA VAL A 95 -12.72 -5.81 13.50
C VAL A 95 -12.40 -7.31 13.53
N ARG A 96 -11.81 -7.80 14.63
CA ARG A 96 -11.48 -9.21 14.81
C ARG A 96 -12.71 -10.10 14.81
N GLU A 97 -13.75 -9.69 15.52
CA GLU A 97 -15.01 -10.42 15.62
C GLU A 97 -15.65 -10.57 14.23
N ILE A 98 -15.73 -9.48 13.45
CA ILE A 98 -16.27 -9.51 12.09
C ILE A 98 -15.43 -10.43 11.18
N MET A 99 -14.11 -10.23 11.13
CA MET A 99 -13.22 -11.03 10.28
C MET A 99 -13.28 -12.52 10.64
N ALA A 100 -13.27 -12.85 11.94
CA ALA A 100 -13.39 -14.23 12.39
C ALA A 100 -14.75 -14.81 12.02
N LYS A 101 -15.85 -14.10 12.29
CA LYS A 101 -17.21 -14.56 11.95
C LYS A 101 -17.37 -14.84 10.45
N GLU A 102 -16.87 -13.95 9.61
CA GLU A 102 -17.10 -14.02 8.16
C GLU A 102 -16.12 -14.92 7.42
N LEU A 103 -14.88 -15.08 7.92
CA LEU A 103 -13.79 -15.69 7.15
C LEU A 103 -13.11 -16.89 7.83
N TYR A 104 -13.35 -17.13 9.12
CA TYR A 104 -12.76 -18.28 9.80
C TYR A 104 -13.23 -19.60 9.20
N GLY A 105 -12.32 -20.57 9.07
CA GLY A 105 -12.60 -21.90 8.52
C GLY A 105 -12.60 -21.99 6.99
N ILE A 106 -12.41 -20.87 6.27
CA ILE A 106 -12.19 -20.91 4.82
C ILE A 106 -10.75 -21.39 4.55
N SER A 107 -10.62 -22.47 3.78
CA SER A 107 -9.36 -23.23 3.64
C SER A 107 -8.14 -22.42 3.14
N LYS A 108 -8.36 -21.43 2.26
CA LYS A 108 -7.31 -20.58 1.69
C LYS A 108 -7.29 -19.16 2.29
N VAL A 109 -7.78 -19.01 3.51
CA VAL A 109 -7.71 -17.75 4.25
C VAL A 109 -6.76 -17.89 5.42
N ILE A 110 -5.78 -16.99 5.51
CA ILE A 110 -4.90 -16.84 6.66
C ILE A 110 -5.29 -15.56 7.38
N LEU A 111 -6.03 -15.72 8.48
CA LEU A 111 -6.22 -14.67 9.48
C LEU A 111 -5.02 -14.71 10.45
N CYS A 112 -4.15 -13.71 10.41
CA CYS A 112 -2.96 -13.65 11.27
C CYS A 112 -2.93 -12.38 12.13
N GLU A 113 -2.01 -12.36 13.09
CA GLU A 113 -1.67 -11.14 13.82
C GLU A 113 -1.08 -10.08 12.87
N PRO A 114 -1.16 -8.78 13.23
CA PRO A 114 -0.52 -7.72 12.45
C PRO A 114 0.95 -8.05 12.18
N LEU A 115 1.32 -8.02 10.89
CA LEU A 115 2.67 -8.35 10.44
C LEU A 115 3.66 -7.27 10.88
N ASP A 116 4.88 -7.69 11.19
CA ASP A 116 6.01 -6.77 11.22
C ASP A 116 6.42 -6.36 9.80
N TYR A 117 7.29 -5.37 9.68
CA TYR A 117 7.60 -4.80 8.37
C TYR A 117 8.25 -5.81 7.40
N PRO A 118 9.21 -6.67 7.81
CA PRO A 118 9.76 -7.70 6.94
C PRO A 118 8.68 -8.66 6.38
N ASP A 119 7.80 -9.19 7.22
CA ASP A 119 6.76 -10.12 6.75
C ASP A 119 5.71 -9.41 5.92
N PHE A 120 5.44 -8.14 6.22
CA PHE A 120 4.56 -7.30 5.41
C PHE A 120 5.14 -7.04 4.01
N ILE A 121 6.44 -6.74 3.90
CA ILE A 121 7.15 -6.62 2.62
C ILE A 121 7.07 -7.92 1.83
N TRP A 122 7.31 -9.06 2.49
CA TRP A 122 7.20 -10.36 1.84
C TRP A 122 5.80 -10.58 1.27
N ALA A 123 4.76 -10.33 2.07
CA ALA A 123 3.37 -10.48 1.67
C ALA A 123 3.01 -9.57 0.49
N MET A 124 3.37 -8.28 0.56
CA MET A 124 3.14 -7.33 -0.55
C MET A 124 3.85 -7.77 -1.84
N LYS A 125 5.13 -8.15 -1.76
CA LYS A 125 5.92 -8.58 -2.93
C LYS A 125 5.34 -9.85 -3.56
N ARG A 126 4.89 -10.81 -2.74
CA ARG A 126 4.36 -12.09 -3.18
C ARG A 126 2.91 -12.00 -3.68
N SER A 127 2.19 -10.94 -3.30
CA SER A 127 0.82 -10.68 -3.72
C SER A 127 0.71 -10.44 -5.22
N THR A 128 -0.37 -10.93 -5.80
CA THR A 128 -0.84 -10.58 -7.14
C THR A 128 -1.73 -9.34 -7.05
N LEU A 129 -2.61 -9.28 -6.05
CA LEU A 129 -3.53 -8.16 -5.84
C LEU A 129 -3.53 -7.75 -4.36
N ILE A 130 -3.68 -6.46 -4.08
CA ILE A 130 -3.81 -5.93 -2.73
C ILE A 130 -5.16 -5.22 -2.60
N LEU A 131 -5.93 -5.54 -1.56
CA LEU A 131 -7.12 -4.80 -1.16
C LEU A 131 -6.77 -4.02 0.12
N SER A 132 -6.88 -2.68 0.10
CA SER A 132 -6.40 -1.90 1.24
C SER A 132 -7.09 -0.55 1.43
N ASP A 133 -7.30 -0.16 2.68
CA ASP A 133 -7.66 1.20 3.11
C ASP A 133 -6.44 2.01 3.64
N SER A 134 -5.23 1.47 3.51
CA SER A 134 -3.99 2.13 3.93
C SER A 134 -3.49 3.12 2.89
N GLY A 135 -3.15 4.32 3.36
CA GLY A 135 -2.46 5.31 2.53
C GLY A 135 -1.03 4.88 2.19
N GLY A 136 -0.29 4.32 3.16
CA GLY A 136 1.11 3.91 2.96
C GLY A 136 1.25 2.78 1.94
N ILE A 137 0.32 1.81 1.96
CA ILE A 137 0.31 0.69 1.01
C ILE A 137 0.12 1.19 -0.43
N GLN A 138 -0.69 2.24 -0.65
CA GLN A 138 -0.86 2.81 -1.99
C GLN A 138 0.47 3.33 -2.56
N GLU A 139 1.32 3.92 -1.72
CA GLU A 139 2.64 4.42 -2.10
C GLU A 139 3.61 3.27 -2.38
N GLU A 140 3.72 2.35 -1.41
CA GLU A 140 4.64 1.22 -1.46
C GLU A 140 4.33 0.26 -2.62
N ALA A 141 3.07 -0.15 -2.77
CA ALA A 141 2.63 -1.06 -3.82
C ALA A 141 2.84 -0.47 -5.22
N THR A 142 2.64 0.84 -5.38
CA THR A 142 2.93 1.54 -6.65
C THR A 142 4.41 1.40 -7.04
N ALA A 143 5.33 1.55 -6.08
CA ALA A 143 6.76 1.43 -6.35
C ALA A 143 7.19 0.02 -6.77
N ILE A 144 6.48 -1.01 -6.32
CA ILE A 144 6.77 -2.41 -6.66
C ILE A 144 5.80 -2.99 -7.70
N LYS A 145 5.04 -2.11 -8.37
CA LYS A 145 4.14 -2.44 -9.48
C LYS A 145 3.08 -3.50 -9.11
N LYS A 146 2.50 -3.38 -7.91
CA LYS A 146 1.41 -4.22 -7.44
C LYS A 146 0.09 -3.47 -7.51
N PRO A 147 -0.93 -4.00 -8.21
CA PRO A 147 -2.26 -3.41 -8.19
C PRO A 147 -2.85 -3.33 -6.79
N VAL A 148 -3.48 -2.20 -6.48
CA VAL A 148 -4.17 -1.95 -5.22
C VAL A 148 -5.61 -1.54 -5.50
N LEU A 149 -6.59 -2.28 -4.98
CA LEU A 149 -7.94 -1.75 -4.89
C LEU A 149 -8.11 -1.03 -3.56
N VAL A 150 -8.36 0.27 -3.64
CA VAL A 150 -8.47 1.16 -2.49
C VAL A 150 -9.88 1.07 -1.92
N LEU A 151 -9.97 0.52 -0.71
CA LEU A 151 -11.20 0.26 0.03
C LEU A 151 -11.68 1.52 0.77
N ARG A 152 -11.80 2.63 0.04
CA ARG A 152 -12.20 3.94 0.56
C ARG A 152 -13.04 4.69 -0.46
N GLU A 153 -13.90 5.58 0.02
CA GLU A 153 -14.68 6.47 -0.86
C GLU A 153 -13.83 7.62 -1.43
N VAL A 154 -12.78 8.01 -0.71
CA VAL A 154 -11.84 9.06 -1.09
C VAL A 154 -10.42 8.67 -0.70
N THR A 155 -9.42 9.25 -1.37
CA THR A 155 -8.01 9.04 -1.04
C THR A 155 -7.24 10.37 -0.99
N GLU A 156 -6.33 10.48 -0.02
CA GLU A 156 -5.32 11.55 0.07
C GLU A 156 -4.12 11.31 -0.85
N ARG A 157 -4.16 10.25 -1.67
CA ARG A 157 -3.11 9.86 -2.63
C ARG A 157 -3.65 9.84 -4.06
N PRO A 158 -4.11 10.97 -4.61
CA PRO A 158 -4.61 11.03 -5.98
C PRO A 158 -3.56 10.58 -7.00
N GLU A 159 -2.27 10.75 -6.70
CA GLU A 159 -1.19 10.28 -7.56
C GLU A 159 -1.14 8.74 -7.69
N ALA A 160 -1.58 8.00 -6.66
CA ALA A 160 -1.66 6.53 -6.74
C ALA A 160 -2.73 6.07 -7.75
N LEU A 161 -3.80 6.85 -7.92
CA LEU A 161 -4.88 6.57 -8.88
C LEU A 161 -4.52 7.04 -10.30
N ASN A 162 -3.95 8.24 -10.39
CA ASN A 162 -3.73 8.92 -11.67
C ASN A 162 -2.50 8.39 -12.40
N SER A 163 -1.44 8.05 -11.66
CA SER A 163 -0.15 7.63 -12.23
C SER A 163 0.52 6.50 -11.44
N GLY A 164 -0.24 5.84 -10.57
CA GLY A 164 0.19 4.64 -9.84
C GLY A 164 -0.71 3.45 -10.14
N THR A 165 -0.58 2.42 -9.30
CA THR A 165 -1.24 1.12 -9.50
C THR A 165 -2.56 0.99 -8.75
N ALA A 166 -3.12 2.09 -8.23
CA ALA A 166 -4.32 2.05 -7.40
C ALA A 166 -5.61 2.29 -8.21
N ILE A 167 -6.69 1.63 -7.80
CA ILE A 167 -8.05 1.81 -8.31
C ILE A 167 -8.97 2.03 -7.12
N LEU A 168 -9.76 3.10 -7.14
CA LEU A 168 -10.69 3.43 -6.06
C LEU A 168 -11.99 2.64 -6.21
N VAL A 169 -12.24 1.70 -5.28
CA VAL A 169 -13.41 0.81 -5.33
C VAL A 169 -14.42 1.07 -4.21
N GLY A 170 -14.05 1.81 -3.16
CA GLY A 170 -14.94 2.03 -2.03
C GLY A 170 -15.22 0.73 -1.28
N HIS A 171 -16.45 0.59 -0.80
CA HIS A 171 -16.89 -0.58 -0.02
C HIS A 171 -17.98 -1.39 -0.73
N ASP A 172 -18.23 -1.11 -2.01
CA ASP A 172 -19.24 -1.79 -2.82
C ASP A 172 -18.77 -3.22 -3.14
N THR A 173 -19.55 -4.22 -2.71
CA THR A 173 -19.16 -5.63 -2.81
C THR A 173 -18.95 -6.03 -4.26
N GLU A 174 -19.89 -5.68 -5.14
CA GLU A 174 -19.91 -6.02 -6.55
C GLU A 174 -18.72 -5.39 -7.28
N LYS A 175 -18.43 -4.12 -7.02
CA LYS A 175 -17.29 -3.41 -7.61
C LYS A 175 -15.95 -3.98 -7.16
N ILE A 176 -15.82 -4.35 -5.87
CA ILE A 176 -14.61 -5.01 -5.36
C ILE A 176 -14.40 -6.35 -6.08
N VAL A 177 -15.47 -7.13 -6.25
CA VAL A 177 -15.41 -8.43 -6.95
C VAL A 177 -15.06 -8.25 -8.42
N GLU A 178 -15.77 -7.37 -9.13
CA GLU A 178 -15.55 -7.08 -10.55
C GLU A 178 -14.10 -6.68 -10.83
N GLU A 179 -13.59 -5.67 -10.12
CA GLU A 179 -12.22 -5.18 -10.33
C GLU A 179 -11.17 -6.21 -9.91
N SER A 180 -11.43 -6.99 -8.86
CA SER A 180 -10.52 -8.05 -8.43
C SER A 180 -10.42 -9.14 -9.50
N LEU A 181 -11.55 -9.64 -9.99
CA LEU A 181 -11.59 -10.69 -11.00
C LEU A 181 -11.05 -10.20 -12.34
N ARG A 182 -11.31 -8.94 -12.71
CA ARG A 182 -10.72 -8.31 -13.91
C ARG A 182 -9.19 -8.38 -13.87
N LEU A 183 -8.58 -7.96 -12.76
CA LEU A 183 -7.12 -7.96 -12.60
C LEU A 183 -6.53 -9.36 -12.38
N LEU A 184 -7.30 -10.28 -11.79
CA LEU A 184 -6.84 -11.66 -11.56
C LEU A 184 -6.93 -12.54 -12.81
N ARG A 185 -7.83 -12.24 -13.75
CA ARG A 185 -8.12 -13.09 -14.93
C ARG A 185 -7.60 -12.54 -16.26
N SER A 186 -7.48 -11.22 -16.41
CA SER A 186 -6.92 -10.61 -17.63
C SER A 186 -5.51 -10.11 -17.38
N ASN A 187 -4.55 -10.76 -18.04
CA ASN A 187 -3.17 -10.29 -18.03
C ASN A 187 -3.06 -8.91 -18.68
N GLU A 188 -3.85 -8.64 -19.73
CA GLU A 188 -3.86 -7.35 -20.42
C GLU A 188 -4.30 -6.23 -19.47
N ALA A 189 -5.39 -6.43 -18.71
CA ALA A 189 -5.87 -5.47 -17.72
C ALA A 189 -4.83 -5.20 -16.61
N TYR A 190 -4.11 -6.23 -16.19
CA TYR A 190 -3.05 -6.13 -15.19
C TYR A 190 -1.85 -5.37 -15.73
N GLU A 191 -1.36 -5.76 -16.92
CA GLU A 191 -0.20 -5.17 -17.59
C GLU A 191 -0.47 -3.71 -17.95
N GLU A 192 -1.63 -3.38 -18.50
CA GLU A 192 -2.02 -2.01 -18.82
C GLU A 192 -1.95 -1.10 -17.57
N LEU A 193 -2.46 -1.59 -16.43
CA LEU A 193 -2.40 -0.85 -15.17
C LEU A 193 -0.95 -0.64 -14.70
N VAL A 194 -0.11 -1.67 -14.79
CA VAL A 194 1.28 -1.62 -14.35
C VAL A 194 2.15 -0.76 -15.28
N GLU A 195 1.98 -0.87 -16.59
CA GLU A 195 2.75 -0.17 -17.61
C GLU A 195 2.44 1.32 -17.64
N ARG A 196 1.16 1.70 -17.49
CA ARG A 196 0.78 3.13 -17.39
C ARG A 196 1.24 3.78 -16.09
N SER A 197 1.60 2.98 -15.07
CA SER A 197 2.02 3.48 -13.76
C SER A 197 3.46 3.99 -13.79
N GLY A 198 3.66 5.22 -13.32
CA GLY A 198 4.97 5.81 -13.07
C GLY A 198 5.50 5.50 -11.67
N TYR A 199 6.29 6.43 -11.13
CA TYR A 199 6.81 6.40 -9.76
C TYR A 199 6.45 7.70 -9.03
N PRO A 200 5.15 8.02 -8.86
CA PRO A 200 4.71 9.30 -8.32
C PRO A 200 5.24 9.60 -6.92
N PHE A 201 5.48 8.55 -6.13
CA PHE A 201 6.00 8.65 -4.76
C PHE A 201 7.52 8.50 -4.68
N GLY A 202 8.22 8.39 -5.81
CA GLY A 202 9.67 8.30 -5.89
C GLY A 202 10.20 6.93 -6.29
N THR A 203 11.50 6.90 -6.53
CA THR A 203 12.24 5.78 -7.13
C THR A 203 13.19 5.09 -6.15
N GLY A 204 13.04 5.35 -4.84
CA GLY A 204 13.89 4.78 -3.78
C GLY A 204 15.24 5.46 -3.62
N ASP A 205 15.31 6.76 -3.93
CA ASP A 205 16.49 7.61 -3.77
C ASP A 205 16.19 8.90 -2.97
N ALA A 206 15.09 8.91 -2.22
CA ALA A 206 14.66 10.07 -1.46
C ALA A 206 15.68 10.46 -0.39
N ALA A 207 16.28 9.49 0.30
CA ALA A 207 17.31 9.76 1.31
C ALA A 207 18.53 10.48 0.72
N LYS A 208 18.96 10.08 -0.48
CA LYS A 208 20.07 10.74 -1.20
C LYS A 208 19.70 12.17 -1.59
N LYS A 209 18.48 12.37 -2.10
CA LYS A 209 17.94 13.70 -2.47
C LYS A 209 17.82 14.63 -1.25
N ILE A 210 17.37 14.10 -0.11
CA ILE A 210 17.29 14.86 1.16
C ILE A 210 18.67 15.33 1.62
N VAL A 211 19.67 14.44 1.62
CA VAL A 211 21.05 14.82 1.99
C VAL A 211 21.60 15.90 1.05
N ALA A 212 21.34 15.79 -0.25
CA ALA A 212 21.73 16.82 -1.22
C ALA A 212 21.02 18.16 -0.96
N ALA A 213 19.71 18.13 -0.68
CA ALA A 213 18.91 19.31 -0.35
C ALA A 213 19.43 20.02 0.91
N ILE A 214 19.78 19.27 1.97
CA ILE A 214 20.36 19.85 3.20
C ILE A 214 21.69 20.55 2.90
N LYS A 215 22.57 19.94 2.09
CA LYS A 215 23.85 20.55 1.69
C LYS A 215 23.64 21.83 0.89
N GLU A 216 22.70 21.81 -0.07
CA GLU A 216 22.34 22.99 -0.87
C GLU A 216 21.76 24.11 0.02
N ALA A 217 20.85 23.78 0.94
CA ALA A 217 20.27 24.74 1.87
C ALA A 217 21.33 25.36 2.80
N ALA A 218 22.32 24.57 3.23
CA ALA A 218 23.44 25.07 4.02
C ALA A 218 24.29 26.08 3.22
N GLN A 219 24.63 25.74 1.96
CA GLN A 219 25.42 26.60 1.08
C GLN A 219 24.70 27.92 0.74
N LYS A 220 23.38 27.88 0.58
CA LYS A 220 22.55 29.07 0.32
C LYS A 220 22.22 29.87 1.58
N GLY A 221 22.66 29.42 2.76
CA GLY A 221 22.43 30.10 4.03
C GLY A 221 21.03 29.94 4.61
N TYR A 222 20.16 29.12 4.01
CA TYR A 222 18.77 28.94 4.43
C TYR A 222 18.61 28.24 5.79
N LEU A 223 19.65 27.50 6.24
CA LEU A 223 19.65 26.84 7.55
C LEU A 223 19.96 27.80 8.72
N ARG A 224 20.46 29.01 8.45
CA ARG A 224 20.80 30.00 9.50
C ARG A 224 19.56 30.53 10.22
N ASP A 225 18.43 30.62 9.51
CA ASP A 225 17.15 31.08 10.05
C ASP A 225 16.47 30.02 10.94
N VAL A 226 16.77 28.73 10.74
CA VAL A 226 16.14 27.59 11.43
C VAL A 226 16.90 27.19 12.70
N LEU A 227 18.23 27.31 12.70
CA LEU A 227 19.09 26.91 13.82
C LEU A 227 19.29 28.01 14.87
N GLY A 228 18.57 29.12 14.78
CA GLY A 228 18.60 30.19 15.78
C GLY A 228 20.01 30.73 16.04
N GLY A 229 20.54 31.55 15.13
CA GLY A 229 21.64 32.45 15.42
C GLY A 229 22.90 31.82 16.04
N GLY A 230 23.81 31.36 15.18
CA GLY A 230 25.22 31.22 15.52
C GLY A 230 25.72 29.79 15.68
N ILE A 231 26.24 29.24 14.58
CA ILE A 231 27.44 28.40 14.68
C ILE A 231 28.57 29.31 14.20
N LYS A 232 29.37 29.79 15.16
CA LYS A 232 30.68 30.39 14.91
C LYS A 232 31.68 29.30 14.55
#